data_AF-A0A7S0W7U7-F1
#
_entry.id   AF-A0A7S0W7U7-F1
#
_cell.length_a   1.000
_cell.length_b   1.000
_cell.length_c   1.000
_cell.angle_alpha   90.00
_cell.angle_beta   90.00
_cell.angle_gamma   90.00
#
_symmetry.space_group_name_H-M   'P 1'
#
loop_
_entity.id
_entity.type
_entity.pdbx_description
1 polymer ?
#
loop_
_entity_poly.entity_id
_entity_poly.type
_entity_poly.pdbx_seq_one_letter_code
_entity_poly.pdbx_strand_id
1 'polypeptide(L)'
;GGYWGTSVVSDTFGIHVTETTECTLCQFQYPSHKFTRFFQMVPFEAWREAWRQSGGNEAPEVLLKRTYHREYRHCQKCSKEREVPFEVRHNIERDRPPPGCFAILVQWLGGDVSADDI
;
A
#
# COMPACT_ATOMS: atom_id res chain seq x y z
N GLY A 1 -27.39 -16.36 -15.09
CA GLY A 1 -27.24 -16.74 -13.68
C GLY A 1 -26.00 -16.08 -13.10
N GLY A 2 -26.13 -15.40 -11.96
CA GLY A 2 -25.03 -15.21 -10.99
C GLY A 2 -23.95 -14.15 -11.22
N TYR A 3 -24.30 -12.87 -11.42
CA TYR A 3 -23.32 -11.74 -11.33
C TYR A 3 -23.38 -10.96 -10.01
N TRP A 4 -24.27 -11.33 -9.09
CA TRP A 4 -24.50 -10.59 -7.85
C TRP A 4 -23.36 -10.73 -6.83
N GLY A 5 -22.67 -11.87 -6.80
CA GLY A 5 -21.63 -12.14 -5.80
C GLY A 5 -20.36 -11.29 -5.97
N THR A 6 -19.95 -11.02 -7.21
CA THR A 6 -18.72 -10.25 -7.49
C THR A 6 -18.90 -8.75 -7.26
N SER A 7 -20.09 -8.20 -7.51
CA SER A 7 -20.35 -6.77 -7.23
C SER A 7 -20.40 -6.53 -5.72
N VAL A 8 -21.10 -7.38 -4.96
CA VAL A 8 -21.21 -7.20 -3.49
C VAL A 8 -19.85 -7.25 -2.81
N VAL A 9 -18.94 -8.15 -3.21
CA VAL A 9 -17.59 -8.20 -2.63
C VAL A 9 -16.77 -6.96 -2.99
N SER A 10 -16.86 -6.50 -4.25
CA SER A 10 -16.18 -5.28 -4.69
C SER A 10 -16.73 -4.03 -4.00
N ASP A 11 -18.04 -3.96 -3.76
CA ASP A 11 -18.68 -2.82 -3.12
C ASP A 11 -18.45 -2.83 -1.59
N THR A 12 -18.32 -4.02 -0.99
CA THR A 12 -18.14 -4.16 0.47
C THR A 12 -16.69 -3.97 0.89
N PHE A 13 -15.73 -4.48 0.12
CA PHE A 13 -14.31 -4.52 0.50
C PHE A 13 -13.39 -3.81 -0.49
N GLY A 14 -13.86 -3.51 -1.69
CA GLY A 14 -13.04 -2.93 -2.75
C GLY A 14 -12.83 -1.44 -2.58
N ILE A 15 -11.58 -1.03 -2.65
CA ILE A 15 -11.14 0.37 -2.68
C ILE A 15 -10.63 0.65 -4.07
N HIS A 16 -11.24 1.60 -4.74
CA HIS A 16 -10.79 2.04 -6.05
C HIS A 16 -9.63 3.03 -5.89
N VAL A 17 -8.46 2.66 -6.40
CA VAL A 17 -7.22 3.39 -6.21
C VAL A 17 -6.64 3.77 -7.57
N THR A 18 -6.24 5.04 -7.70
CA THR A 18 -5.31 5.49 -8.74
C THR A 18 -3.92 5.61 -8.12
N GLU A 19 -2.99 4.80 -8.59
CA GLU A 19 -1.57 4.84 -8.22
C GLU A 19 -0.79 5.73 -9.18
N THR A 20 0.03 6.62 -8.63
CA THR A 20 1.04 7.38 -9.37
C THR A 20 2.41 7.13 -8.76
N THR A 21 3.40 6.92 -9.62
CA THR A 21 4.75 6.53 -9.20
C THR A 21 5.78 7.44 -9.85
N GLU A 22 6.63 8.06 -9.03
CA GLU A 22 7.62 9.07 -9.46
C GLU A 22 9.02 8.72 -8.96
N CYS A 23 10.01 8.76 -9.86
CA CYS A 23 11.41 8.56 -9.49
C CYS A 23 11.92 9.80 -8.75
N THR A 24 12.35 9.64 -7.50
CA THR A 24 12.81 10.79 -6.70
C THR A 24 14.13 11.41 -7.19
N LEU A 25 14.94 10.65 -7.95
CA LEU A 25 16.22 11.14 -8.50
C LEU A 25 16.07 11.99 -9.75
N CYS A 26 15.24 11.57 -10.70
CA CYS A 26 15.13 12.22 -12.01
C CYS A 26 13.73 12.77 -12.32
N GLN A 27 12.81 12.69 -11.36
CA GLN A 27 11.45 13.21 -11.45
C GLN A 27 10.65 12.59 -12.62
N PHE A 28 11.07 11.41 -13.08
CA PHE A 28 10.34 10.67 -14.12
C PHE A 28 9.09 10.04 -13.51
N GLN A 29 7.94 10.37 -14.11
CA GLN A 29 6.64 9.85 -13.72
C GLN A 29 6.25 8.67 -14.61
N TYR A 30 5.87 7.57 -13.98
CA TYR A 30 5.26 6.44 -14.66
C TYR A 30 3.77 6.73 -14.95
N PRO A 31 3.18 6.09 -15.98
CA PRO A 31 1.75 6.16 -16.21
C PRO A 31 0.97 5.78 -14.95
N SER A 32 -0.12 6.50 -14.68
CA SER A 32 -0.99 6.18 -13.56
C SER A 32 -1.71 4.85 -13.79
N HIS A 33 -1.82 4.03 -12.76
CA HIS A 33 -2.53 2.75 -12.81
C HIS A 33 -3.79 2.82 -11.95
N LYS A 34 -4.92 2.37 -12.51
CA LYS A 34 -6.19 2.25 -11.79
C LYS A 34 -6.45 0.78 -11.45
N PHE A 35 -6.76 0.50 -10.19
CA PHE A 35 -7.10 -0.85 -9.75
C PHE A 35 -8.02 -0.84 -8.53
N THR A 36 -8.68 -1.97 -8.28
CA THR A 36 -9.42 -2.21 -7.04
C THR A 36 -8.51 -2.95 -6.07
N ARG A 37 -8.33 -2.39 -4.87
CA ARG A 37 -7.58 -3.00 -3.77
C ARG A 37 -8.56 -3.49 -2.71
N PHE A 38 -8.45 -4.75 -2.31
CA PHE A 38 -9.36 -5.38 -1.34
C PHE A 38 -8.77 -5.41 0.08
N PHE A 39 -7.45 -5.30 0.18
CA PHE A 39 -6.75 -5.27 1.45
C PHE A 39 -5.44 -4.52 1.28
N GLN A 40 -4.98 -3.92 2.38
CA GLN A 40 -3.76 -3.15 2.42
C GLN A 40 -2.68 -3.93 3.16
N MET A 41 -1.68 -4.45 2.44
CA MET A 41 -0.64 -5.31 3.01
C MET A 41 0.59 -4.50 3.43
N VAL A 42 0.93 -4.51 4.72
CA VAL A 42 2.08 -3.77 5.28
C VAL A 42 3.05 -4.74 5.93
N PRO A 43 4.36 -4.66 5.65
CA PRO A 43 5.36 -5.40 6.42
C PRO A 43 5.33 -4.98 7.90
N PHE A 44 5.29 -5.96 8.80
CA PHE A 44 5.26 -5.72 10.26
C PHE A 44 6.38 -4.80 10.72
N GLU A 45 7.59 -4.98 10.20
CA GLU A 45 8.75 -4.16 10.54
C GLU A 45 8.57 -2.68 10.17
N ALA A 46 8.04 -2.42 8.97
CA ALA A 46 7.74 -1.06 8.52
C ALA A 46 6.63 -0.42 9.36
N TRP A 47 5.61 -1.21 9.72
CA TRP A 47 4.52 -0.78 10.61
C TRP A 47 5.03 -0.43 12.00
N ARG A 48 5.83 -1.32 12.59
CA ARG A 48 6.42 -1.19 13.93
C ARG A 48 7.31 0.04 14.02
N GLU A 49 8.14 0.28 13.00
CA GLU A 49 9.00 1.46 12.95
C GLU A 49 8.20 2.75 12.82
N ALA A 50 7.19 2.79 11.95
CA ALA A 50 6.29 3.94 11.83
C ALA A 50 5.55 4.23 13.15
N TRP A 51 5.10 3.19 13.85
CA TRP A 51 4.47 3.29 15.18
C TRP A 51 5.43 3.89 16.20
N ARG A 52 6.67 3.39 16.28
CA ARG A 52 7.71 3.91 17.18
C ARG A 52 8.04 5.38 16.90
N GLN A 53 8.23 5.75 15.63
CA GLN A 53 8.52 7.13 15.22
C GLN A 53 7.39 8.11 15.58
N SER A 54 6.16 7.61 15.67
CA SER A 54 5.02 8.41 16.09
C SER A 54 4.85 8.57 17.61
N GLY A 55 5.68 7.88 18.42
CA GLY A 55 5.46 7.79 19.86
C GLY A 55 4.22 6.97 20.24
N GLY A 56 3.72 6.13 19.33
CA GLY A 56 2.59 5.24 19.55
C GLY A 56 1.21 5.91 19.64
N ASN A 57 1.05 7.09 19.04
CA ASN A 57 -0.20 7.88 19.13
C ASN A 57 -0.92 8.07 17.80
N GLU A 58 -0.42 7.48 16.71
CA GLU A 58 -1.00 7.67 15.37
C GLU A 58 -2.05 6.62 15.05
N ALA A 59 -3.09 7.03 14.33
CA ALA A 59 -4.11 6.13 13.85
C ALA A 59 -3.53 5.17 12.77
N PRO A 60 -4.00 3.91 12.69
CA PRO A 60 -3.55 2.95 11.69
C PRO A 60 -3.53 3.51 10.25
N GLU A 61 -4.49 4.33 9.87
CA GLU A 61 -4.57 4.90 8.52
C GLU A 61 -3.42 5.87 8.21
N VAL A 62 -2.92 6.59 9.22
CA VAL A 62 -1.78 7.50 9.08
C VAL A 62 -0.49 6.71 8.93
N LEU A 63 -0.35 5.63 9.71
CA LEU A 63 0.79 4.73 9.64
C LEU A 63 0.87 4.02 8.29
N LEU A 64 -0.27 3.56 7.78
CA LEU A 64 -0.38 3.00 6.43
C LEU A 64 0.19 3.96 5.37
N LYS A 65 -0.27 5.22 5.37
CA LYS A 65 0.17 6.22 4.40
C LYS A 65 1.69 6.42 4.41
N ARG A 66 2.33 6.35 5.58
CA ARG A 66 3.79 6.47 5.70
C ARG A 66 4.51 5.26 5.10
N THR A 67 3.98 4.06 5.28
CA THR A 67 4.62 2.83 4.78
C THR A 67 4.56 2.66 3.26
N TYR A 68 3.58 3.25 2.57
CA TYR A 68 3.46 3.15 1.09
C TYR A 68 4.22 4.23 0.32
N HIS A 69 4.80 5.21 1.00
CA HIS A 69 5.30 6.40 0.32
C HIS A 69 6.64 6.18 -0.41
N ARG A 70 7.39 5.10 -0.09
CA ARG A 70 8.71 4.87 -0.68
C ARG A 70 8.93 3.41 -1.05
N GLU A 71 9.20 3.18 -2.32
CA GLU A 71 9.58 1.87 -2.86
C GLU A 71 10.90 1.97 -3.62
N TYR A 72 11.69 0.90 -3.64
CA TYR A 72 12.92 0.84 -4.44
C TYR A 72 12.64 0.04 -5.72
N ARG A 73 12.93 0.64 -6.88
CA ARG A 73 12.71 0.03 -8.21
C ARG A 73 13.77 0.50 -9.19
N HIS A 74 13.96 -0.19 -10.32
CA HIS A 74 14.79 0.31 -11.41
C HIS A 74 14.09 1.41 -12.20
N CYS A 75 14.78 2.54 -12.43
CA CYS A 75 14.25 3.65 -13.21
C CYS A 75 14.63 3.51 -14.68
N GLN A 76 13.63 3.45 -15.57
CA GLN A 76 13.86 3.35 -17.01
C GLN A 76 14.64 4.54 -17.61
N LYS A 77 14.61 5.72 -16.95
CA LYS A 77 15.27 6.95 -17.42
C LYS A 77 16.68 7.15 -16.84
N CYS A 78 16.87 7.00 -15.53
CA CYS A 78 18.13 7.40 -14.86
C CYS A 78 18.94 6.27 -14.24
N SER A 79 18.40 5.06 -14.09
CA SER A 79 19.11 3.96 -13.42
C SER A 79 18.54 2.60 -13.79
N LYS A 80 19.17 1.94 -14.76
CA LYS A 80 18.85 0.55 -15.15
C LYS A 80 19.62 -0.48 -14.33
N GLU A 81 20.75 -0.11 -13.74
CA GLU A 81 21.69 -1.05 -13.09
C GLU A 81 21.47 -1.18 -11.58
N ARG A 82 20.88 -0.18 -10.94
CA ARG A 82 20.55 -0.21 -9.51
C ARG A 82 19.13 0.25 -9.25
N GLU A 83 18.54 -0.28 -8.19
CA GLU A 83 17.28 0.23 -7.67
C GLU A 83 17.48 1.62 -7.07
N VAL A 84 16.50 2.48 -7.29
CA VAL A 84 16.47 3.86 -6.80
C VAL A 84 15.14 4.11 -6.11
N PRO A 85 15.07 5.07 -5.17
CA PRO A 85 13.84 5.35 -4.45
C PRO A 85 12.80 6.02 -5.35
N PHE A 86 11.59 5.51 -5.29
CA PHE A 86 10.38 6.03 -5.91
C PHE A 86 9.41 6.51 -4.85
N GLU A 87 8.75 7.62 -5.14
CA GLU A 87 7.58 8.07 -4.41
C GLU A 87 6.33 7.46 -5.05
N VAL A 88 5.59 6.67 -4.26
CA VAL A 88 4.33 6.05 -4.69
C VAL A 88 3.19 6.73 -3.94
N ARG A 89 2.22 7.25 -4.69
CA ARG A 89 1.02 7.90 -4.14
C ARG A 89 -0.22 7.13 -4.57
N HIS A 90 -1.04 6.76 -3.59
CA HIS A 90 -2.33 6.13 -3.80
C HIS A 90 -3.45 7.15 -3.56
N ASN A 91 -4.19 7.47 -4.60
CA ASN A 91 -5.38 8.32 -4.52
C ASN A 91 -6.63 7.44 -4.54
N ILE A 92 -7.40 7.47 -3.46
CA ILE A 92 -8.69 6.78 -3.38
C ILE A 92 -9.72 7.59 -4.18
N GLU A 93 -10.39 6.92 -5.13
CA GLU A 93 -11.45 7.52 -5.95
C GLU A 93 -12.65 7.89 -5.06
N ARG A 94 -13.05 9.17 -5.06
CA ARG A 94 -14.10 9.72 -4.17
C ARG A 94 -15.50 9.71 -4.78
N ASP A 95 -15.61 9.43 -6.07
CA ASP A 95 -16.86 9.33 -6.83
C ASP A 95 -17.58 7.99 -6.60
N ARG A 96 -17.02 7.13 -5.77
CA ARG A 96 -17.59 5.85 -5.37
C ARG A 96 -17.82 5.80 -3.85
N PRO A 97 -18.84 5.07 -3.38
CA PRO A 97 -19.03 4.86 -1.95
C PRO A 97 -17.78 4.22 -1.33
N PRO A 98 -17.39 4.60 -0.11
CA PRO A 98 -16.30 3.95 0.61
C PRO A 98 -16.66 2.47 0.88
N PRO A 99 -15.67 1.57 1.00
CA PRO A 99 -15.95 0.18 1.31
C PRO A 99 -16.67 0.10 2.67
N GLY A 100 -17.61 -0.85 2.79
CA GLY A 100 -18.25 -1.16 4.07
C GLY A 100 -17.28 -1.72 5.11
N CYS A 101 -16.13 -2.26 4.68
CA CYS A 101 -15.07 -2.75 5.55
C CYS A 101 -13.68 -2.42 4.98
N PHE A 102 -12.77 -1.96 5.84
CA PHE A 102 -11.37 -1.67 5.49
C PHE A 102 -10.46 -2.70 6.15
N ALA A 103 -9.75 -3.50 5.35
CA ALA A 103 -8.88 -4.57 5.83
C ALA A 103 -7.39 -4.20 5.68
N ILE A 104 -6.65 -4.31 6.78
CA ILE A 104 -5.19 -4.19 6.82
C ILE A 104 -4.61 -5.57 7.10
N LEU A 105 -3.72 -6.04 6.22
CA LEU A 105 -2.92 -7.23 6.49
C LEU A 105 -1.53 -6.81 6.94
N VAL A 106 -1.21 -7.03 8.20
CA VAL A 106 0.14 -6.87 8.71
C VAL A 106 0.91 -8.16 8.44
N GLN A 107 1.84 -8.11 7.49
CA GLN A 107 2.63 -9.25 7.07
C GLN A 107 3.88 -9.38 7.94
N TRP A 108 3.92 -10.41 8.76
CA TRP A 108 5.16 -10.81 9.43
C TRP A 108 5.99 -11.66 8.46
N LEU A 109 7.07 -11.08 7.93
CA LEU A 109 8.09 -11.81 7.20
C LEU A 109 9.08 -12.39 8.21
N GLY A 110 8.68 -13.43 8.93
CA GLY A 110 9.56 -14.09 9.89
C GLY A 110 10.72 -14.80 9.18
N GLY A 111 11.95 -14.56 9.62
CA GLY A 111 12.93 -15.64 9.74
C GLY A 111 12.57 -16.46 10.98
N ASP A 112 12.86 -17.78 10.96
CA ASP A 112 12.48 -18.81 11.94
C ASP A 112 11.88 -18.27 13.25
N VAL A 113 10.55 -18.26 13.33
CA VAL A 113 9.80 -17.85 14.53
C VAL A 113 9.40 -19.12 15.27
N SER A 114 9.77 -19.22 16.54
CA SER A 114 9.31 -20.31 17.40
C SER A 114 7.90 -19.99 17.90
N ALA A 115 7.09 -21.01 18.18
CA ALA A 115 5.69 -20.84 18.59
C ALA A 115 5.50 -19.99 19.87
N ASP A 116 6.57 -19.71 20.60
CA ASP A 116 6.56 -18.91 21.83
C ASP A 116 6.60 -17.39 21.60
N ASP A 117 6.72 -16.91 20.35
CA ASP A 117 6.82 -15.48 20.02
C ASP A 117 5.48 -14.79 19.63
N ILE A 118 4.33 -15.48 19.79
CA ILE A 118 2.98 -14.98 19.43
C ILE A 118 2.15 -14.63 20.67
#